data_AF-A0A7S2V660-F1
#
_entry.id   AF-A0A7S2V660-F1
#
_cell.length_a   1.000
_cell.length_b   1.000
_cell.length_c   1.000
_cell.angle_alpha   90.00
_cell.angle_beta   90.00
_cell.angle_gamma   90.00
#
_symmetry.space_group_name_H-M   'P 1'
#
loop_
_entity.id
_entity.type
_entity.pdbx_description
1 polymer ?
#
loop_
_entity_poly.entity_id
_entity_poly.type
_entity_poly.pdbx_seq_one_letter_code
_entity_poly.pdbx_strand_id
1 'polypeptide(L)'
;PAVELDPTKYLIGLEGASSSITLLKDQPRKLHLVPRPGGGREEEEPQVLDLPPGFNVHLCHAVEDNEFLSIWYTGWEPSELTGKFFEDWKAEGTMAPVVENSPLSVVWKTEVSLGPKGQGGARVVSDSRAQGMEKRYAEHMHINPDYQIRGAPRMSYLTGCPIDGPSSPPQAIIQYDMVKGELVGQWYPGPRIFTAEPCIVPKRKRESKSSDDSDCWVLSFMSDAENFDSKLQILDGKDVSKGPVASITLPYVPTPLHGIFVEDPG
;
A
#
# COMPACT_ATOMS: atom_id res chain seq x y z
N PRO A 1 -2.31 12.94 -5.40
CA PRO A 1 -1.95 14.00 -6.38
C PRO A 1 -2.94 15.17 -6.28
N ALA A 2 -2.55 16.36 -6.73
CA ALA A 2 -3.54 17.33 -7.19
C ALA A 2 -4.03 16.89 -8.59
N VAL A 3 -5.31 17.09 -8.88
CA VAL A 3 -5.93 16.67 -10.13
C VAL A 3 -6.81 17.75 -10.71
N GLU A 4 -6.94 17.76 -12.03
CA GLU A 4 -7.95 18.54 -12.75
C GLU A 4 -8.94 17.59 -13.43
N LEU A 5 -10.21 18.00 -13.52
CA LEU A 5 -11.29 17.23 -14.11
C LEU A 5 -11.89 17.99 -15.29
N ASP A 6 -11.75 17.45 -16.51
CA ASP A 6 -12.51 17.88 -17.69
C ASP A 6 -13.43 16.74 -18.17
N PRO A 7 -14.71 16.76 -17.78
CA PRO A 7 -15.65 15.69 -18.11
C PRO A 7 -16.22 15.80 -19.53
N THR A 8 -15.85 16.81 -20.32
CA THR A 8 -16.54 17.15 -21.59
C THR A 8 -16.60 15.95 -22.53
N LYS A 9 -15.47 15.29 -22.78
CA LYS A 9 -15.39 14.13 -23.69
C LYS A 9 -16.09 12.89 -23.16
N TYR A 10 -16.08 12.69 -21.84
CA TYR A 10 -16.84 11.62 -21.20
C TYR A 10 -18.34 11.83 -21.36
N LEU A 11 -18.84 13.05 -21.12
CA LEU A 11 -20.26 13.38 -21.21
C LEU A 11 -20.85 13.22 -22.62
N ILE A 12 -20.03 13.39 -23.67
CA ILE A 12 -20.43 13.17 -25.06
C ILE A 12 -20.06 11.78 -25.60
N GLY A 13 -19.59 10.87 -24.74
CA GLY A 13 -19.33 9.47 -25.08
C GLY A 13 -18.09 9.22 -25.95
N LEU A 14 -17.11 10.14 -25.96
CA LEU A 14 -15.88 9.99 -26.75
C LEU A 14 -14.77 9.25 -25.99
N GLU A 15 -14.68 9.42 -24.67
CA GLU A 15 -13.64 8.83 -23.82
C GLU A 15 -14.23 8.28 -22.52
N GLY A 16 -13.46 7.43 -21.82
CA GLY A 16 -13.86 6.91 -20.51
C GLY A 16 -13.71 7.95 -19.41
N ALA A 17 -14.38 7.75 -18.27
CA ALA A 17 -14.34 8.72 -17.16
C ALA A 17 -12.92 8.96 -16.60
N SER A 18 -12.03 7.96 -16.62
CA SER A 18 -10.64 8.11 -16.18
C SER A 18 -9.84 9.07 -17.07
N SER A 19 -10.17 9.15 -18.37
CA SER A 19 -9.55 10.05 -19.35
C SER A 19 -9.84 11.52 -19.07
N SER A 20 -10.86 11.81 -18.26
CA SER A 20 -11.20 13.16 -17.81
C SER A 20 -10.33 13.66 -16.67
N ILE A 21 -9.44 12.85 -16.11
CA ILE A 21 -8.62 13.18 -14.95
C ILE A 21 -7.18 13.43 -15.38
N THR A 22 -6.71 14.66 -15.15
CA THR A 22 -5.32 15.07 -15.38
C THR A 22 -4.57 15.09 -14.06
N LEU A 23 -3.41 14.43 -14.00
CA LEU A 23 -2.53 14.47 -12.83
C LEU A 23 -1.63 15.71 -12.89
N LEU A 24 -1.75 16.61 -11.90
CA LEU A 24 -0.98 17.84 -11.86
C LEU A 24 0.37 17.60 -11.17
N LYS A 25 1.40 17.33 -11.97
CA LYS A 25 2.74 16.90 -11.49
C LYS A 25 3.50 17.92 -10.63
N ASP A 26 3.23 19.21 -10.82
CA ASP A 26 3.96 20.30 -10.16
C ASP A 26 3.17 20.92 -8.99
N GLN A 27 1.97 20.41 -8.71
CA GLN A 27 1.09 20.94 -7.67
C GLN A 27 1.21 20.14 -6.37
N PRO A 28 1.20 20.79 -5.21
CA PRO A 28 1.29 20.11 -3.92
C PRO A 28 0.08 19.20 -3.71
N ARG A 29 0.31 18.06 -3.04
CA ARG A 29 -0.78 17.25 -2.50
C ARG A 29 -1.31 17.89 -1.23
N LYS A 30 -2.59 17.70 -0.93
CA LYS A 30 -3.19 18.16 0.33
C LYS A 30 -3.36 16.98 1.30
N LEU A 31 -2.85 17.13 2.52
CA LEU A 31 -3.12 16.24 3.64
C LEU A 31 -4.19 16.88 4.52
N HIS A 32 -5.36 16.26 4.57
CA HIS A 32 -6.48 16.71 5.41
C HIS A 32 -6.42 15.96 6.75
N LEU A 33 -6.12 16.69 7.82
CA LEU A 33 -6.16 16.20 9.19
C LEU A 33 -7.53 16.55 9.78
N VAL A 34 -8.38 15.55 9.93
CA VAL A 34 -9.74 15.71 10.44
C VAL A 34 -9.85 14.96 11.77
N PRO A 35 -9.96 15.66 12.90
CA PRO A 35 -10.14 15.00 14.19
C PRO A 35 -11.39 14.11 14.20
N ARG A 36 -11.24 12.91 14.77
CA ARG A 36 -12.32 11.92 14.83
C ARG A 36 -13.20 12.17 16.06
N PRO A 37 -14.53 11.97 15.95
CA PRO A 37 -15.42 11.93 17.11
C PRO A 37 -14.95 10.91 18.16
N GLY A 38 -15.03 11.28 19.44
CA GLY A 38 -14.50 10.51 20.58
C GLY A 38 -12.97 10.42 20.65
N GLY A 39 -12.25 11.11 19.76
CA GLY A 39 -10.80 11.08 19.68
C GLY A 39 -10.12 12.05 20.63
N GLY A 40 -8.81 11.87 20.81
CA GLY A 40 -8.01 12.74 21.67
C GLY A 40 -7.97 14.20 21.22
N ARG A 41 -8.39 14.55 20.00
CA ARG A 41 -8.37 15.92 19.46
C ARG A 41 -9.73 16.35 18.90
N GLU A 42 -10.83 15.69 19.32
CA GLU A 42 -12.19 15.90 18.77
C GLU A 42 -12.62 17.37 18.67
N GLU A 43 -12.24 18.21 19.63
CA GLU A 43 -12.59 19.64 19.68
C GLU A 43 -11.68 20.53 18.82
N GLU A 44 -10.66 19.98 18.15
CA GLU A 44 -9.78 20.73 17.26
C GLU A 44 -10.43 20.89 15.87
N GLU A 45 -10.18 22.03 15.22
CA GLU A 45 -10.64 22.26 13.85
C GLU A 45 -9.81 21.43 12.84
N PRO A 46 -10.42 20.98 11.72
CA PRO A 46 -9.69 20.34 10.65
C PRO A 46 -8.54 21.21 10.11
N GLN A 47 -7.39 20.60 9.87
CA GLN A 47 -6.21 21.26 9.31
C GLN A 47 -5.89 20.70 7.93
N VAL A 48 -5.42 21.55 7.01
CA VAL A 48 -4.98 21.13 5.67
C VAL A 48 -3.52 21.51 5.51
N LEU A 49 -2.68 20.52 5.26
CA LEU A 49 -1.24 20.69 5.08
C LEU A 49 -0.85 20.42 3.62
N ASP A 50 0.14 21.17 3.14
CA ASP A 50 0.78 20.88 1.86
C ASP A 50 1.81 19.76 2.03
N LEU A 51 1.72 18.76 1.16
CA LEU A 51 2.75 17.75 0.92
C LEU A 51 3.42 18.03 -0.44
N PRO A 52 4.69 17.62 -0.62
CA PRO A 52 5.33 17.68 -1.94
C PRO A 52 4.47 17.02 -3.03
N PRO A 53 4.62 17.40 -4.30
CA PRO A 53 3.92 16.74 -5.40
C PRO A 53 4.16 15.21 -5.41
N GLY A 54 3.28 14.47 -6.09
CA GLY A 54 3.35 13.00 -6.14
C GLY A 54 1.95 12.37 -6.22
N PHE A 55 1.90 11.03 -6.25
CA PHE A 55 0.65 10.28 -6.29
C PHE A 55 0.60 9.25 -5.16
N ASN A 56 -0.40 9.34 -4.28
CA ASN A 56 -0.67 8.33 -3.26
C ASN A 56 -1.63 7.31 -3.88
N VAL A 57 -1.27 6.02 -3.90
CA VAL A 57 -2.13 4.94 -4.38
C VAL A 57 -2.88 4.34 -3.19
N HIS A 58 -2.19 3.66 -2.28
CA HIS A 58 -2.79 3.02 -1.12
C HIS A 58 -2.26 3.60 0.18
N LEU A 59 -3.17 4.01 1.07
CA LEU A 59 -2.83 4.30 2.45
C LEU A 59 -2.67 2.97 3.20
N CYS A 60 -1.54 2.76 3.85
CA CYS A 60 -1.19 1.49 4.47
C CYS A 60 -1.44 1.50 5.97
N HIS A 61 -0.89 2.51 6.66
CA HIS A 61 -1.05 2.67 8.10
C HIS A 61 -0.81 4.12 8.52
N ALA A 62 -1.42 4.52 9.64
CA ALA A 62 -1.12 5.77 10.30
C ALA A 62 -1.18 5.56 11.82
N VAL A 63 -0.21 6.11 12.54
CA VAL A 63 -0.18 6.11 14.00
C VAL A 63 0.21 7.47 14.54
N GLU A 64 -0.47 7.84 15.61
CA GLU A 64 -0.11 8.98 16.44
C GLU A 64 0.70 8.51 17.64
N ASP A 65 1.85 9.15 17.88
CA ASP A 65 2.61 9.06 19.12
C ASP A 65 2.83 10.46 19.70
N ASN A 66 2.18 10.75 20.81
CA ASN A 66 2.20 12.06 21.49
C ASN A 66 1.84 13.23 20.56
N GLU A 67 2.84 13.91 20.02
CA GLU A 67 2.72 15.08 19.16
C GLU A 67 3.11 14.79 17.71
N PHE A 68 3.33 13.53 17.34
CA PHE A 68 3.70 13.12 16.00
C PHE A 68 2.65 12.18 15.39
N LEU A 69 2.41 12.33 14.10
CA LEU A 69 1.64 11.42 13.26
C LEU A 69 2.57 10.89 12.18
N SER A 70 2.76 9.58 12.19
CA SER A 70 3.50 8.84 11.16
C SER A 70 2.51 8.16 10.22
N ILE A 71 2.68 8.35 8.91
CA ILE A 71 1.79 7.81 7.88
C ILE A 71 2.62 7.01 6.87
N TRP A 72 2.23 5.78 6.59
CA TRP A 72 2.80 4.94 5.54
C TRP A 72 1.79 4.77 4.42
N TYR A 73 2.26 4.93 3.19
CA TYR A 73 1.47 4.74 1.98
C TYR A 73 2.35 4.20 0.85
N THR A 74 1.75 3.67 -0.20
CA THR A 74 2.43 3.35 -1.46
C THR A 74 2.09 4.38 -2.52
N GLY A 75 3.07 4.75 -3.34
CA GLY A 75 2.87 5.84 -4.28
C GLY A 75 4.04 6.14 -5.19
N TRP A 76 3.81 7.11 -6.08
CA TRP A 76 4.73 7.53 -7.13
C TRP A 76 5.32 8.90 -6.82
N GLU A 77 6.57 9.09 -7.21
CA GLU A 77 7.22 10.39 -7.19
C GLU A 77 6.69 11.31 -8.31
N PRO A 78 6.93 12.63 -8.23
CA PRO A 78 6.48 13.57 -9.26
C PRO A 78 6.94 13.26 -10.68
N SER A 79 8.17 12.74 -10.84
CA SER A 79 8.76 12.40 -12.14
C SER A 79 8.03 11.26 -12.86
N GLU A 80 7.30 10.43 -12.11
CA GLU A 80 6.50 9.32 -12.63
C GLU A 80 5.10 9.77 -13.08
N LEU A 81 4.75 11.05 -12.91
CA LEU A 81 3.46 11.62 -13.29
C LEU A 81 3.51 12.14 -14.73
N THR A 82 2.98 11.34 -15.65
CA THR A 82 2.92 11.64 -17.09
C THR A 82 1.77 12.60 -17.48
N GLY A 83 0.85 12.86 -16.55
CA GLY A 83 -0.26 13.80 -16.72
C GLY A 83 -1.61 13.14 -17.04
N LYS A 84 -1.64 11.88 -17.46
CA LYS A 84 -2.88 11.13 -17.70
C LYS A 84 -3.07 10.03 -16.67
N PHE A 85 -4.29 9.92 -16.13
CA PHE A 85 -4.60 8.90 -15.15
C PHE A 85 -4.88 7.54 -15.81
N PHE A 86 -4.01 6.55 -15.59
CA PHE A 86 -4.10 5.16 -16.08
C PHE A 86 -4.02 4.93 -17.61
N GLU A 87 -3.82 5.97 -18.43
CA GLU A 87 -3.81 5.81 -19.89
C GLU A 87 -2.45 5.38 -20.45
N ASP A 88 -1.36 5.89 -19.88
CA ASP A 88 -0.02 5.74 -20.47
C ASP A 88 0.60 4.37 -20.21
N TRP A 89 -0.13 3.50 -19.49
CA TRP A 89 0.34 2.17 -19.15
C TRP A 89 0.18 1.20 -20.32
N LYS A 90 -0.74 1.43 -21.25
CA LYS A 90 -1.08 0.44 -22.28
C LYS A 90 -0.11 0.48 -23.45
N ALA A 91 0.25 -0.68 -24.00
CA ALA A 91 0.87 -0.71 -25.32
C ALA A 91 -0.19 -0.34 -26.37
N GLU A 92 0.17 0.46 -27.37
CA GLU A 92 -0.74 0.86 -28.45
C GLU A 92 -1.40 -0.38 -29.07
N GLY A 93 -2.74 -0.38 -29.12
CA GLY A 93 -3.52 -1.51 -29.66
C GLY A 93 -3.64 -2.74 -28.75
N THR A 94 -3.19 -2.68 -27.48
CA THR A 94 -3.28 -3.80 -26.54
C THR A 94 -4.05 -3.45 -25.25
N MET A 95 -4.54 -4.48 -24.57
CA MET A 95 -5.10 -4.37 -23.21
C MET A 95 -4.03 -4.59 -22.11
N ALA A 96 -2.79 -4.88 -22.48
CA ALA A 96 -1.71 -5.20 -21.56
C ALA A 96 -0.86 -3.96 -21.26
N PRO A 97 -0.42 -3.78 -20.00
CA PRO A 97 0.49 -2.69 -19.68
C PRO A 97 1.89 -2.96 -20.26
N VAL A 98 2.53 -1.91 -20.78
CA VAL A 98 3.99 -1.88 -20.99
C VAL A 98 4.61 -1.58 -19.64
N VAL A 99 5.18 -2.63 -19.05
CA VAL A 99 5.80 -2.57 -17.71
C VAL A 99 6.88 -1.48 -17.65
N GLU A 100 7.63 -1.28 -18.72
CA GLU A 100 8.67 -0.24 -18.83
C GLU A 100 8.11 1.19 -18.73
N ASN A 101 6.83 1.39 -19.05
CA ASN A 101 6.13 2.68 -18.94
C ASN A 101 5.36 2.80 -17.61
N SER A 102 5.36 1.74 -16.79
CA SER A 102 4.62 1.73 -15.54
C SER A 102 5.43 2.44 -14.46
N PRO A 103 4.80 3.34 -13.68
CA PRO A 103 5.50 4.07 -12.63
C PRO A 103 6.02 3.10 -11.56
N LEU A 104 7.18 3.42 -10.98
CA LEU A 104 7.69 2.69 -9.85
C LEU A 104 6.91 3.07 -8.58
N SER A 105 5.99 2.21 -8.15
CA SER A 105 5.34 2.37 -6.85
C SER A 105 6.21 1.86 -5.72
N VAL A 106 6.45 2.69 -4.72
CA VAL A 106 7.28 2.38 -3.56
C VAL A 106 6.55 2.74 -2.28
N VAL A 107 7.06 2.24 -1.15
CA VAL A 107 6.58 2.64 0.17
C VAL A 107 7.13 4.02 0.52
N TRP A 108 6.28 4.88 1.05
CA TRP A 108 6.58 6.21 1.56
C TRP A 108 6.22 6.31 3.04
N LYS A 109 6.89 7.24 3.72
CA LYS A 109 6.63 7.61 5.10
C LYS A 109 6.53 9.13 5.21
N THR A 110 5.37 9.62 5.65
CA THR A 110 5.15 11.02 6.02
C THR A 110 5.19 11.14 7.54
N GLU A 111 5.94 12.13 8.04
CA GLU A 111 5.95 12.52 9.45
C GLU A 111 5.32 13.91 9.58
N VAL A 112 4.38 14.04 10.50
CA VAL A 112 3.69 15.29 10.82
C VAL A 112 3.85 15.58 12.30
N SER A 113 4.33 16.76 12.64
CA SER A 113 4.25 17.29 13.99
C SER A 113 2.84 17.88 14.16
N LEU A 114 2.04 17.32 15.05
CA LEU A 114 0.70 17.79 15.40
C LEU A 114 0.71 19.02 16.32
N GLY A 115 1.82 19.26 17.02
CA GLY A 115 1.93 20.32 18.02
C GLY A 115 1.10 20.04 19.29
N PRO A 116 1.13 20.96 20.27
CA PRO A 116 0.40 20.78 21.52
C PRO A 116 -1.11 20.69 21.28
N LYS A 117 -1.75 19.76 21.97
CA LYS A 117 -3.21 19.57 21.91
C LYS A 117 -3.95 20.87 22.25
N GLY A 118 -4.93 21.23 21.43
CA GLY A 118 -5.76 22.44 21.56
C GLY A 118 -5.09 23.74 21.12
N GLN A 119 -3.85 23.72 20.65
CA GLN A 119 -3.14 24.93 20.16
C GLN A 119 -3.02 24.97 18.63
N GLY A 120 -3.38 23.89 17.94
CA GLY A 120 -3.18 23.75 16.50
C GLY A 120 -1.69 23.77 16.11
N GLY A 121 -1.42 24.08 14.84
CA GLY A 121 -0.05 24.25 14.34
C GLY A 121 0.58 22.96 13.80
N ALA A 122 -0.24 22.06 13.24
CA ALA A 122 0.27 20.88 12.59
C ALA A 122 1.16 21.27 11.41
N ARG A 123 2.27 20.55 11.21
CA ARG A 123 3.20 20.79 10.11
C ARG A 123 3.83 19.50 9.64
N VAL A 124 4.01 19.37 8.33
CA VAL A 124 4.77 18.28 7.74
C VAL A 124 6.23 18.44 8.16
N VAL A 125 6.79 17.39 8.75
CA VAL A 125 8.20 17.30 9.15
C VAL A 125 9.00 16.68 8.02
N SER A 126 8.50 15.59 7.43
CA SER A 126 9.12 14.93 6.28
C SER A 126 8.09 14.18 5.45
N ASP A 127 8.40 13.99 4.17
CA ASP A 127 7.71 13.09 3.26
C ASP A 127 8.76 12.45 2.35
N SER A 128 9.06 11.16 2.57
CA SER A 128 10.15 10.48 1.86
C SER A 128 9.81 9.03 1.60
N ARG A 129 10.49 8.43 0.61
CA ARG A 129 10.49 6.97 0.45
C ARG A 129 10.92 6.32 1.78
N ALA A 130 10.25 5.24 2.16
CA ALA A 130 10.55 4.54 3.39
C ALA A 130 11.93 3.86 3.29
N GLN A 131 12.71 3.96 4.36
CA GLN A 131 14.06 3.39 4.43
C GLN A 131 14.03 1.89 4.09
N GLY A 132 14.95 1.43 3.24
CA GLY A 132 15.04 0.03 2.81
C GLY A 132 14.03 -0.40 1.74
N MET A 133 13.12 0.48 1.32
CA MET A 133 12.12 0.24 0.27
C MET A 133 12.18 1.29 -0.85
N GLU A 134 13.27 2.06 -0.92
CA GLU A 134 13.37 3.23 -1.78
C GLU A 134 13.42 2.88 -3.27
N LYS A 135 13.82 1.65 -3.63
CA LYS A 135 14.08 1.26 -5.03
C LYS A 135 13.32 0.01 -5.46
N ARG A 136 12.42 -0.46 -4.61
CA ARG A 136 11.72 -1.73 -4.80
C ARG A 136 10.27 -1.47 -5.10
N TYR A 137 9.81 -1.97 -6.24
CA TYR A 137 8.40 -1.98 -6.54
C TYR A 137 7.65 -2.73 -5.43
N ALA A 138 6.70 -2.05 -4.80
CA ALA A 138 5.94 -2.54 -3.68
C ALA A 138 4.57 -1.88 -3.62
N GLU A 139 3.55 -2.69 -3.38
CA GLU A 139 2.17 -2.26 -3.27
C GLU A 139 1.43 -3.03 -2.17
N HIS A 140 0.23 -2.54 -1.81
CA HIS A 140 -0.66 -3.23 -0.88
C HIS A 140 0.01 -3.60 0.47
N MET A 141 0.76 -2.68 1.06
CA MET A 141 1.31 -2.88 2.41
C MET A 141 0.19 -2.98 3.43
N HIS A 142 0.22 -4.04 4.22
CA HIS A 142 -0.71 -4.35 5.29
C HIS A 142 0.04 -4.65 6.58
N ILE A 143 -0.59 -4.33 7.70
CA ILE A 143 -0.11 -4.66 9.05
C ILE A 143 -1.06 -5.68 9.67
N ASN A 144 -0.65 -6.24 10.80
CA ASN A 144 -1.56 -7.02 11.62
C ASN A 144 -2.77 -6.17 12.07
N PRO A 145 -4.02 -6.58 11.78
CA PRO A 145 -5.22 -5.77 12.07
C PRO A 145 -5.42 -5.50 13.57
N ASP A 146 -4.85 -6.30 14.47
CA ASP A 146 -4.86 -6.00 15.92
C ASP A 146 -4.14 -4.69 16.25
N TYR A 147 -3.21 -4.25 15.39
CA TYR A 147 -2.37 -3.08 15.60
C TYR A 147 -2.89 -1.84 14.89
N GLN A 148 -3.86 -1.97 13.97
CA GLN A 148 -4.56 -0.81 13.38
C GLN A 148 -5.21 0.09 14.43
N ILE A 149 -5.61 -0.48 15.57
CA ILE A 149 -6.19 0.25 16.71
C ILE A 149 -5.26 0.40 17.92
N ARG A 150 -4.16 -0.39 17.98
CA ARG A 150 -3.20 -0.37 19.11
C ARG A 150 -1.99 0.54 18.87
N GLY A 151 -1.82 1.05 17.65
CA GLY A 151 -0.92 2.15 17.33
C GLY A 151 0.44 1.73 16.79
N ALA A 152 1.16 0.78 17.38
CA ALA A 152 2.58 0.59 17.02
C ALA A 152 2.89 -0.82 16.44
N PRO A 153 2.50 -1.13 15.19
CA PRO A 153 3.03 -2.30 14.52
C PRO A 153 4.53 -2.10 14.24
N ARG A 154 5.28 -3.19 14.37
CA ARG A 154 6.66 -3.29 13.92
C ARG A 154 6.73 -3.93 12.53
N MET A 155 5.93 -4.96 12.27
CA MET A 155 5.94 -5.72 11.02
C MET A 155 4.82 -5.27 10.09
N SER A 156 5.17 -5.15 8.82
CA SER A 156 4.22 -5.10 7.72
C SER A 156 4.58 -6.07 6.62
N TYR A 157 3.58 -6.38 5.80
CA TYR A 157 3.63 -7.35 4.72
C TYR A 157 3.03 -6.74 3.47
N LEU A 158 3.69 -6.92 2.33
CA LEU A 158 3.32 -6.29 1.06
C LEU A 158 3.60 -7.23 -0.10
N THR A 159 2.93 -7.00 -1.22
CA THR A 159 3.30 -7.60 -2.49
C THR A 159 4.31 -6.70 -3.20
N GLY A 160 5.27 -7.28 -3.92
CA GLY A 160 6.29 -6.50 -4.60
C GLY A 160 7.22 -7.32 -5.46
N CYS A 161 8.29 -6.68 -5.92
CA CYS A 161 9.35 -7.33 -6.69
C CYS A 161 10.41 -7.96 -5.79
N PRO A 162 11.02 -9.09 -6.21
CA PRO A 162 12.04 -9.79 -5.42
C PRO A 162 13.37 -9.02 -5.35
N ILE A 163 13.58 -8.06 -6.27
CA ILE A 163 14.79 -7.26 -6.39
C ILE A 163 14.42 -5.78 -6.60
N ASP A 164 15.40 -4.92 -6.30
CA ASP A 164 15.32 -3.49 -6.60
C ASP A 164 15.47 -3.26 -8.11
N GLY A 165 14.79 -2.25 -8.65
CA GLY A 165 14.82 -2.00 -10.08
C GLY A 165 13.63 -1.18 -10.58
N PRO A 166 13.36 -1.23 -11.91
CA PRO A 166 12.20 -0.58 -12.49
C PRO A 166 10.90 -1.27 -12.01
N SER A 167 9.77 -0.64 -12.37
CA SER A 167 8.45 -1.25 -12.17
C SER A 167 8.38 -2.63 -12.84
N SER A 168 7.70 -3.57 -12.19
CA SER A 168 7.47 -4.93 -12.70
C SER A 168 6.22 -5.50 -12.04
N PRO A 169 5.51 -6.44 -12.69
CA PRO A 169 4.48 -7.20 -12.02
C PRO A 169 5.01 -7.78 -10.70
N PRO A 170 4.24 -7.72 -9.61
CA PRO A 170 4.68 -8.24 -8.32
C PRO A 170 4.82 -9.76 -8.35
N GLN A 171 5.90 -10.27 -7.73
CA GLN A 171 6.23 -11.69 -7.71
C GLN A 171 6.67 -12.20 -6.34
N ALA A 172 6.70 -11.33 -5.33
CA ALA A 172 7.17 -11.67 -4.00
C ALA A 172 6.24 -11.12 -2.92
N ILE A 173 6.16 -11.86 -1.82
CA ILE A 173 5.64 -11.35 -0.54
C ILE A 173 6.82 -10.86 0.28
N ILE A 174 6.79 -9.59 0.66
CA ILE A 174 7.85 -8.90 1.39
C ILE A 174 7.40 -8.73 2.84
N GLN A 175 8.31 -9.00 3.78
CA GLN A 175 8.16 -8.69 5.20
C GLN A 175 9.10 -7.53 5.55
N TYR A 176 8.52 -6.45 6.05
CA TYR A 176 9.22 -5.19 6.32
C TYR A 176 9.14 -4.82 7.81
N ASP A 177 10.29 -4.50 8.41
CA ASP A 177 10.38 -3.97 9.76
C ASP A 177 10.28 -2.45 9.71
N MET A 178 9.10 -1.93 10.06
CA MET A 178 8.76 -0.50 10.02
C MET A 178 9.52 0.33 11.06
N VAL A 179 10.00 -0.29 12.14
CA VAL A 179 10.76 0.40 13.20
C VAL A 179 12.21 0.55 12.79
N LYS A 180 12.81 -0.52 12.24
CA LYS A 180 14.20 -0.48 11.78
C LYS A 180 14.37 0.14 10.40
N GLY A 181 13.32 0.15 9.59
CA GLY A 181 13.37 0.60 8.21
C GLY A 181 14.16 -0.36 7.33
N GLU A 182 13.88 -1.67 7.41
CA GLU A 182 14.56 -2.68 6.62
C GLU A 182 13.63 -3.83 6.19
N LEU A 183 13.88 -4.39 5.01
CA LEU A 183 13.31 -5.67 4.60
C LEU A 183 13.97 -6.77 5.42
N VAL A 184 13.17 -7.53 6.17
CA VAL A 184 13.65 -8.62 7.05
C VAL A 184 13.36 -10.01 6.50
N GLY A 185 12.49 -10.12 5.51
CA GLY A 185 12.18 -11.38 4.85
C GLY A 185 11.49 -11.18 3.50
N GLN A 186 11.61 -12.16 2.62
CA GLN A 186 10.82 -12.22 1.40
C GLN A 186 10.57 -13.67 0.99
N TRP A 187 9.41 -13.92 0.40
CA TRP A 187 9.12 -15.15 -0.31
C TRP A 187 8.99 -14.89 -1.80
N TYR A 188 9.84 -15.54 -2.59
CA TYR A 188 9.82 -15.49 -4.05
C TYR A 188 9.58 -16.90 -4.61
N PRO A 189 8.34 -17.24 -4.99
CA PRO A 189 7.97 -18.57 -5.49
C PRO A 189 8.51 -18.89 -6.90
N GLY A 190 9.10 -17.91 -7.60
CA GLY A 190 9.75 -18.12 -8.90
C GLY A 190 9.27 -17.15 -10.00
N PRO A 191 9.95 -17.14 -11.15
CA PRO A 191 9.81 -16.08 -12.17
C PRO A 191 8.50 -16.12 -12.97
N ARG A 192 7.71 -17.19 -12.87
CA ARG A 192 6.42 -17.34 -13.56
C ARG A 192 5.23 -17.22 -12.60
N ILE A 193 5.48 -16.86 -11.35
CA ILE A 193 4.47 -16.71 -10.33
C ILE A 193 4.31 -15.22 -10.02
N PHE A 194 3.07 -14.76 -9.95
CA PHE A 194 2.72 -13.36 -9.67
C PHE A 194 1.87 -13.27 -8.41
N THR A 195 2.20 -12.35 -7.51
CA THR A 195 1.60 -12.26 -6.17
C THR A 195 0.56 -11.15 -6.10
N ALA A 196 -0.59 -11.44 -5.48
CA ALA A 196 -1.65 -10.45 -5.23
C ALA A 196 -1.48 -9.77 -3.85
N GLU A 197 -2.44 -8.94 -3.46
CA GLU A 197 -2.50 -8.32 -2.13
C GLU A 197 -2.44 -9.38 -1.01
N PRO A 198 -1.55 -9.21 0.00
CA PRO A 198 -1.53 -10.07 1.15
C PRO A 198 -2.65 -9.72 2.15
N CYS A 199 -3.38 -10.72 2.62
CA CYS A 199 -4.33 -10.61 3.71
C CYS A 199 -3.71 -11.13 5.02
N ILE A 200 -3.74 -10.31 6.08
CA ILE A 200 -3.08 -10.62 7.36
C ILE A 200 -4.08 -11.12 8.38
N VAL A 201 -3.85 -12.32 8.90
CA VAL A 201 -4.76 -13.01 9.83
C VAL A 201 -4.05 -13.31 11.15
N PRO A 202 -4.41 -12.67 12.27
CA PRO A 202 -3.83 -12.99 13.56
C PRO A 202 -3.97 -14.49 13.90
N LYS A 203 -2.92 -15.14 14.44
CA LYS A 203 -2.99 -16.57 14.80
C LYS A 203 -3.85 -16.84 16.04
N ARG A 204 -4.02 -15.81 16.87
CA ARG A 204 -4.80 -15.89 18.10
C ARG A 204 -6.10 -15.13 17.91
N LYS A 205 -7.11 -15.51 18.69
CA LYS A 205 -8.35 -14.72 18.77
C LYS A 205 -8.02 -13.28 19.13
N ARG A 206 -8.74 -12.34 18.51
CA ARG A 206 -8.63 -10.88 18.64
C ARG A 206 -8.53 -10.37 20.09
N GLU A 207 -9.12 -11.11 21.04
CA GLU A 207 -9.12 -10.78 22.48
C GLU A 207 -7.77 -11.03 23.17
N SER A 208 -6.88 -11.84 22.58
CA SER A 208 -5.56 -12.08 23.15
C SER A 208 -4.61 -10.93 22.77
N LYS A 209 -4.04 -10.28 23.78
CA LYS A 209 -3.00 -9.27 23.57
C LYS A 209 -1.67 -9.98 23.33
N SER A 210 -1.39 -10.39 22.09
CA SER A 210 -0.01 -10.63 21.68
C SER A 210 0.72 -9.30 21.63
N SER A 211 1.95 -9.25 22.16
CA SER A 211 2.89 -8.14 21.97
C SER A 211 3.78 -8.33 20.75
N ASP A 212 3.67 -9.48 20.09
CA ASP A 212 4.37 -9.81 18.85
C ASP A 212 3.37 -9.72 17.71
N ASP A 213 3.49 -8.69 16.88
CA ASP A 213 2.59 -8.42 15.76
C ASP A 213 2.86 -9.32 14.55
N SER A 214 4.00 -10.03 14.55
CA SER A 214 4.35 -11.05 13.57
C SER A 214 3.69 -12.42 13.84
N ASP A 215 2.98 -12.58 14.97
CA ASP A 215 2.21 -13.79 15.31
C ASP A 215 0.90 -13.88 14.50
N CYS A 216 1.03 -13.86 13.18
CA CYS A 216 -0.03 -13.87 12.18
C CYS A 216 0.27 -14.87 11.05
N TRP A 217 -0.77 -15.18 10.28
CA TRP A 217 -0.67 -15.78 8.96
C TRP A 217 -0.72 -14.68 7.91
N VAL A 218 0.05 -14.86 6.83
CA VAL A 218 0.02 -14.00 5.65
C VAL A 218 -0.55 -14.83 4.51
N LEU A 219 -1.73 -14.46 4.01
CA LEU A 219 -2.44 -15.17 2.96
C LEU A 219 -2.31 -14.37 1.66
N SER A 220 -1.89 -15.00 0.57
CA SER A 220 -1.84 -14.33 -0.74
C SER A 220 -2.30 -15.27 -1.83
N PHE A 221 -3.16 -14.77 -2.71
CA PHE A 221 -3.36 -15.40 -4.01
C PHE A 221 -2.11 -15.22 -4.87
N MET A 222 -1.81 -16.22 -5.67
CA MET A 222 -0.74 -16.21 -6.63
C MET A 222 -1.22 -16.81 -7.94
N SER A 223 -0.85 -16.20 -9.05
CA SER A 223 -1.14 -16.72 -10.39
C SER A 223 0.09 -17.39 -10.96
N ASP A 224 -0.07 -18.63 -11.42
CA ASP A 224 0.98 -19.44 -12.03
C ASP A 224 0.84 -19.37 -13.56
N ALA A 225 1.73 -18.63 -14.21
CA ALA A 225 1.69 -18.44 -15.66
C ALA A 225 2.21 -19.66 -16.44
N GLU A 226 2.82 -20.64 -15.78
CA GLU A 226 3.26 -21.88 -16.43
C GLU A 226 2.11 -22.89 -16.49
N ASN A 227 1.41 -23.09 -15.38
CA ASN A 227 0.32 -24.05 -15.26
C ASN A 227 -1.06 -23.45 -15.57
N PHE A 228 -1.15 -22.12 -15.66
CA PHE A 228 -2.41 -21.37 -15.82
C PHE A 228 -3.42 -21.70 -14.72
N ASP A 229 -2.91 -21.77 -13.48
CA ASP A 229 -3.69 -21.98 -12.27
C ASP A 229 -3.44 -20.86 -11.24
N SER A 230 -4.15 -20.90 -10.12
CA SER A 230 -3.89 -20.01 -9.00
C SER A 230 -3.66 -20.79 -7.72
N LYS A 231 -2.89 -20.22 -6.80
CA LYS A 231 -2.59 -20.80 -5.49
C LYS A 231 -2.91 -19.79 -4.42
N LEU A 232 -3.68 -20.18 -3.41
CA LEU A 232 -3.72 -19.46 -2.14
C LEU A 232 -2.59 -20.00 -1.26
N GLN A 233 -1.56 -19.18 -1.06
CA GLN A 233 -0.44 -19.52 -0.18
C GLN A 233 -0.64 -18.92 1.20
N ILE A 234 -0.31 -19.72 2.22
CA ILE A 234 -0.39 -19.34 3.63
C ILE A 234 1.03 -19.36 4.17
N LEU A 235 1.56 -18.18 4.51
CA LEU A 235 2.91 -18.03 5.08
C LEU A 235 2.84 -17.74 6.58
N ASP A 236 3.89 -18.10 7.31
CA ASP A 236 4.06 -17.71 8.70
C ASP A 236 4.60 -16.26 8.78
N GLY A 237 3.86 -15.35 9.41
CA GLY A 237 4.24 -13.95 9.55
C GLY A 237 5.55 -13.75 10.33
N LYS A 238 6.00 -14.72 11.12
CA LYS A 238 7.29 -14.64 11.82
C LYS A 238 8.49 -14.68 10.89
N ASP A 239 8.37 -15.41 9.79
CA ASP A 239 9.44 -15.59 8.82
C ASP A 239 8.87 -16.06 7.49
N VAL A 240 8.51 -15.10 6.64
CA VAL A 240 7.95 -15.40 5.30
C VAL A 240 8.98 -16.10 4.40
N SER A 241 10.28 -15.98 4.67
CA SER A 241 11.34 -16.52 3.81
C SER A 241 11.38 -18.05 3.76
N LYS A 242 10.76 -18.70 4.74
CA LYS A 242 10.57 -20.16 4.78
C LYS A 242 9.56 -20.66 3.75
N GLY A 243 8.83 -19.76 3.10
CA GLY A 243 7.77 -20.09 2.16
C GLY A 243 6.47 -20.52 2.84
N PRO A 244 5.51 -21.03 2.06
CA PRO A 244 4.19 -21.36 2.56
C PRO A 244 4.23 -22.56 3.52
N VAL A 245 3.54 -22.42 4.66
CA VAL A 245 3.23 -23.55 5.55
C VAL A 245 2.10 -24.41 4.99
N ALA A 246 1.28 -23.84 4.11
CA ALA A 246 0.22 -24.51 3.38
C ALA A 246 -0.05 -23.79 2.05
N SER A 247 -0.51 -24.54 1.06
CA SER A 247 -0.87 -24.03 -0.26
C SER A 247 -2.13 -24.74 -0.75
N ILE A 248 -3.06 -23.98 -1.29
CA ILE A 248 -4.31 -24.48 -1.86
C ILE A 248 -4.33 -24.13 -3.35
N THR A 249 -4.29 -25.14 -4.21
CA THR A 249 -4.42 -24.96 -5.67
C THR A 249 -5.88 -24.73 -6.05
N LEU A 250 -6.11 -23.77 -6.93
CA LEU A 250 -7.40 -23.34 -7.44
C LEU A 250 -7.34 -23.28 -8.97
N PRO A 251 -8.48 -23.37 -9.67
CA PRO A 251 -8.56 -22.90 -11.05
C PRO A 251 -8.09 -21.45 -11.16
N TYR A 252 -7.66 -21.02 -12.34
CA TYR A 252 -7.18 -19.66 -12.56
C TYR A 252 -8.17 -18.61 -12.04
N VAL A 253 -7.67 -17.77 -11.14
CA VAL A 253 -8.34 -16.56 -10.64
C VAL A 253 -7.62 -15.36 -11.27
N PRO A 254 -8.32 -14.51 -12.04
CA PRO A 254 -7.76 -13.25 -12.53
C PRO A 254 -7.20 -12.42 -11.38
N THR A 255 -6.09 -11.72 -11.59
CA THR A 255 -5.40 -10.93 -10.55
C THR A 255 -6.40 -10.08 -9.75
N PRO A 256 -6.62 -10.42 -8.47
CA PRO A 256 -7.61 -9.71 -7.66
C PRO A 256 -7.06 -8.34 -7.22
N LEU A 257 -7.97 -7.47 -6.79
CA LEU A 257 -7.62 -6.22 -6.11
C LEU A 257 -7.55 -6.48 -4.60
N HIS A 258 -8.62 -6.12 -3.88
CA HIS A 258 -8.64 -6.17 -2.42
C HIS A 258 -9.38 -7.36 -1.84
N GLY A 259 -9.00 -7.73 -0.61
CA GLY A 259 -9.67 -8.77 0.16
C GLY A 259 -9.67 -8.52 1.66
N ILE A 260 -10.54 -9.25 2.37
CA ILE A 260 -10.57 -9.24 3.84
C ILE A 260 -10.83 -10.65 4.36
N PHE A 261 -10.19 -10.98 5.49
CA PHE A 261 -10.50 -12.18 6.25
C PHE A 261 -11.57 -11.86 7.30
N VAL A 262 -12.61 -12.69 7.34
CA VAL A 262 -13.68 -12.60 8.34
C VAL A 262 -13.63 -13.89 9.16
N GLU A 263 -13.43 -13.75 10.48
CA GLU A 263 -13.53 -14.88 11.40
C GLU A 263 -14.95 -15.46 11.36
N ASP A 264 -15.06 -16.79 11.39
CA ASP A 264 -16.35 -17.44 11.61
C ASP A 264 -16.87 -17.04 13.01
N PRO A 265 -18.07 -16.43 13.12
CA PRO A 265 -18.63 -16.06 14.42
C PRO A 265 -18.88 -17.27 15.33
N GLY A 266 -18.98 -18.49 14.78
CA GLY A 266 -19.39 -19.70 15.49
C GLY A 266 -20.89 -19.87 15.59
#